data_AF-A0A7W6T7L2-F1
#
_entry.id   AF-A0A7W6T7L2-F1
#
_cell.length_a   1.000
_cell.length_b   1.000
_cell.length_c   1.000
_cell.angle_alpha   90.00
_cell.angle_beta   90.00
_cell.angle_gamma   90.00
#
_symmetry.space_group_name_H-M   'P 1'
#
loop_
_entity.id
_entity.type
_entity.pdbx_description
1 polymer ?
#
loop_
_entity_poly.entity_id
_entity_poly.type
_entity_poly.pdbx_seq_one_letter_code
_entity_poly.pdbx_strand_id
1 'polypeptide(L)' 'MIGCVVDLLVEVEGQGSPDFRRNVWVRIEEQEPTHWSLGGMQPTAEIIASTFGAIGTDGVRIARR' A
#
# COMPACT_ATOMS: atom_id res chain seq x y z
N MET A 1 -6.33 -4.89 -1.56
CA MET A 1 -4.86 -4.87 -1.69
C MET A 1 -4.23 -6.14 -1.14
N ILE A 2 -4.30 -6.40 0.18
CA ILE A 2 -3.65 -7.56 0.82
C ILE A 2 -4.06 -8.90 0.16
N GLY A 3 -5.36 -9.12 -0.06
CA GLY A 3 -5.86 -10.36 -0.70
C GLY A 3 -5.19 -10.61 -2.05
N CYS A 4 -5.11 -9.60 -2.91
CA CYS A 4 -4.47 -9.71 -4.23
C CYS A 4 -2.97 -10.07 -4.14
N VAL A 5 -2.24 -9.51 -3.17
CA VAL A 5 -0.81 -9.83 -2.96
C VAL A 5 -0.65 -11.29 -2.49
N VAL A 6 -1.49 -11.73 -1.56
CA VAL A 6 -1.48 -13.13 -1.09
C VAL A 6 -1.83 -14.09 -2.22
N ASP A 7 -2.86 -13.78 -3.00
CA ASP A 7 -3.31 -14.62 -4.12
C ASP A 7 -2.22 -14.76 -5.19
N LEU A 8 -1.55 -13.65 -5.54
CA LEU A 8 -0.43 -13.66 -6.47
C LEU A 8 0.73 -14.53 -5.98
N LEU A 9 1.10 -14.43 -4.70
CA LEU A 9 2.18 -15.24 -4.12
C LEU A 9 1.81 -16.73 -4.09
N VAL A 10 0.54 -17.07 -3.80
CA VAL A 10 0.07 -18.47 -3.86
C VAL A 10 0.10 -19.01 -5.28
N GLU A 11 -0.29 -18.21 -6.27
CA GLU A 11 -0.27 -18.60 -7.67
C GLU A 11 1.15 -18.83 -8.18
N VAL A 12 2.06 -17.88 -7.95
CA VAL A 12 3.41 -17.89 -8.52
C VAL A 12 4.37 -18.77 -7.72
N GLU A 13 4.52 -18.52 -6.41
CA GLU A 13 5.49 -19.23 -5.56
C GLU A 13 4.92 -20.55 -5.04
N GLY A 14 3.62 -20.54 -4.71
CA GLY A 14 2.91 -21.72 -4.23
C GLY A 14 2.40 -22.65 -5.34
N GLN A 15 2.55 -22.29 -6.62
CA GLN A 15 2.02 -23.02 -7.78
C GLN A 15 0.52 -23.34 -7.65
N GLY A 16 -0.24 -22.43 -7.04
CA GLY A 16 -1.67 -22.60 -6.76
C GLY A 16 -2.00 -23.50 -5.57
N SER A 17 -1.02 -23.97 -4.80
CA SER A 17 -1.23 -24.87 -3.66
C SER A 17 -2.02 -24.17 -2.52
N PRO A 18 -3.21 -24.66 -2.16
CA PRO A 18 -3.98 -24.13 -1.02
C PRO A 18 -3.22 -24.26 0.30
N ASP A 19 -2.40 -25.30 0.39
CA ASP A 19 -1.55 -25.60 1.53
C ASP A 19 -0.39 -24.64 1.70
N PHE A 20 0.03 -23.96 0.63
CA PHE A 20 1.03 -22.91 0.69
C PHE A 20 0.47 -21.62 1.28
N ARG A 21 -0.83 -21.34 1.06
CA ARG A 21 -1.50 -20.10 1.51
C ARG A 21 -1.35 -19.84 3.02
N ARG A 22 -1.39 -20.89 3.84
CA ARG A 22 -1.24 -20.77 5.31
C ARG A 22 0.15 -20.30 5.75
N ASN A 23 1.14 -20.35 4.85
CA ASN A 23 2.50 -19.90 5.11
C ASN A 23 2.74 -18.45 4.63
N VAL A 24 1.77 -17.84 3.96
CA VAL A 24 1.90 -16.48 3.41
C VAL A 24 1.32 -15.48 4.40
N TRP A 25 2.14 -14.50 4.78
CA TRP A 25 1.76 -13.44 5.71
C TRP A 25 2.14 -12.09 5.09
N VAL A 26 1.25 -11.11 5.23
CA VAL A 26 1.50 -9.74 4.76
C VAL A 26 1.50 -8.80 5.95
N ARG A 27 2.59 -8.05 6.11
CA ARG A 27 2.71 -6.96 7.07
C ARG A 27 2.77 -5.65 6.30
N ILE A 28 1.84 -4.74 6.63
CA ILE A 28 1.86 -3.38 6.12
C ILE A 28 2.43 -2.50 7.22
N GLU A 29 3.42 -1.68 6.86
CA GLU A 29 3.98 -0.66 7.74
C GLU A 29 3.72 0.71 7.12
N GLU A 30 3.13 1.59 7.91
CA GLU A 30 2.90 2.98 7.56
C GLU A 30 3.97 3.85 8.24
N GLN A 31 4.37 4.90 7.54
CA GLN A 31 5.41 5.82 8.00
C GLN A 31 5.03 7.23 7.58
N GLU A 32 5.46 8.22 8.38
CA GLU A 32 5.29 9.63 8.05
C GLU A 32 5.92 9.97 6.70
N PRO A 33 5.35 10.91 5.92
CA PRO A 33 5.89 11.31 4.62
C PRO A 33 7.38 11.64 4.63
N THR A 34 7.88 12.23 5.71
CA THR A 34 9.29 12.59 5.91
C THR A 34 10.22 11.38 5.99
N HIS A 35 9.71 10.17 6.21
CA HIS A 35 10.49 8.94 6.18
C HIS A 35 10.59 8.32 4.78
N TRP A 36 9.89 8.88 3.78
CA TRP A 36 9.95 8.44 2.39
C TRP A 36 10.81 9.37 1.54
N SER A 37 11.51 8.82 0.55
CA SER A 37 12.16 9.61 -0.49
C SER A 37 12.17 8.88 -1.82
N LEU A 38 12.06 9.62 -2.92
CA LEU A 38 12.17 9.12 -4.29
C LEU A 38 13.19 9.98 -5.05
N GLY A 39 14.31 9.39 -5.46
CA GLY A 39 15.37 10.14 -6.16
C GLY A 39 15.96 11.31 -5.34
N GLY A 40 15.94 11.22 -4.01
CA GLY A 40 16.37 12.29 -3.11
C GLY A 40 15.30 13.34 -2.79
N MET A 41 14.13 13.30 -3.44
CA MET A 41 12.99 14.14 -3.08
C MET A 41 12.19 13.50 -1.96
N GLN A 42 12.00 14.23 -0.85
CA GLN A 42 11.05 13.84 0.19
C GLN A 42 9.65 14.40 -0.14
N PRO A 43 8.59 13.58 -0.10
CA PRO A 43 7.23 14.06 -0.30
C PRO A 43 6.82 15.03 0.80
N THR A 44 6.32 16.21 0.42
CA THR A 44 5.68 17.14 1.36
C THR A 44 4.18 16.89 1.41
N ALA A 45 3.52 17.34 2.49
CA ALA A 45 2.06 17.25 2.62
C ALA A 45 1.34 17.95 1.45
N GLU A 46 1.88 19.07 0.94
CA GLU A 46 1.35 19.77 -0.23
C GLU A 46 1.42 18.92 -1.51
N ILE A 47 2.56 18.26 -1.76
CA ILE A 47 2.75 17.37 -2.92
C ILE A 47 1.80 16.18 -2.85
N ILE A 48 1.62 15.61 -1.66
CA ILE A 48 0.70 14.50 -1.43
C ILE A 48 -0.74 14.96 -1.71
N ALA A 49 -1.15 16.08 -1.13
CA ALA A 49 -2.48 16.64 -1.32
C ALA A 49 -2.76 17.05 -2.78
N SER A 50 -1.76 17.59 -3.50
CA SER A 50 -1.93 17.94 -4.91
C SER A 50 -2.11 16.70 -5.79
N THR A 51 -1.45 15.59 -5.45
CA THR A 51 -1.48 14.35 -6.24
C THR A 51 -2.76 13.53 -5.97
N PHE A 52 -3.15 13.41 -4.70
CA PHE A 52 -4.21 12.49 -4.28
C PHE A 52 -5.51 13.17 -3.82
N GLY A 53 -5.52 14.51 -3.72
CA GLY A 53 -6.61 15.27 -3.11
C GLY A 53 -6.56 15.25 -1.58
N ALA A 54 -7.56 15.84 -0.95
CA ALA A 54 -7.69 15.79 0.51
C ALA A 54 -8.02 14.36 0.96
N ILE A 55 -7.27 13.85 1.93
CA ILE A 55 -7.49 12.56 2.56
C ILE A 55 -8.17 12.83 3.91
N GLY A 56 -9.27 12.13 4.18
CA GLY A 56 -9.97 12.18 5.45
C GLY A 56 -9.11 11.63 6.58
N THR A 57 -9.48 11.93 7.82
CA THR A 57 -8.79 11.42 9.02
C THR A 57 -8.88 9.91 9.18
N ASP A 58 -9.73 9.26 8.40
CA ASP A 58 -9.91 7.81 8.26
C ASP A 58 -9.02 7.19 7.16
N GLY A 59 -8.16 7.98 6.52
CA GLY A 59 -7.29 7.54 5.42
C GLY A 59 -8.03 7.39 4.09
N VAL A 60 -9.31 7.75 4.01
CA VAL A 60 -10.11 7.63 2.79
C VAL A 60 -10.03 8.93 1.98
N ARG A 61 -9.94 8.81 0.65
CA ARG A 61 -9.96 9.99 -0.22
C ARG A 61 -11.31 10.71 -0.12
N ILE A 62 -11.27 12.01 0.14
CA ILE A 62 -12.46 12.85 0.06
C ILE A 62 -12.76 13.05 -1.42
N ALA A 63 -13.91 12.54 -1.88
CA ALA A 63 -14.32 12.71 -3.27
C ALA A 63 -14.37 14.20 -3.64
N ARG A 64 -13.75 14.58 -4.76
CA ARG A 64 -13.95 15.92 -5.32
C ARG A 64 -15.41 16.04 -5.75
N ARG A 65 -16.13 16.98 -5.15
CA ARG A 65 -17.46 17.41 -5.60
C ARG A 65 -17.35 18.18 -6.91
#